data_AF-A0A6V7WFM8-F1
#
_entry.id   AF-A0A6V7WFM8-F1
#
_cell.length_a   1.000
_cell.length_b   1.000
_cell.length_c   1.000
_cell.angle_alpha   90.00
_cell.angle_beta   90.00
_cell.angle_gamma   90.00
#
_symmetry.space_group_name_H-M   'P 1'
#
loop_
_entity.id
_entity.type
_entity.pdbx_description
1 polymer ?
#
loop_
_entity_poly.entity_id
_entity_poly.type
_entity_poly.pdbx_seq_one_letter_code
_entity_poly.pdbx_strand_id
1 'polypeptide(L)'
;MNINYFLLSTILFLTIFKNVNSTEGVCLGYTYTWYRISKFKCFKENSKEFVIIEANYFGSGSYDTNAELNILNARAAGIENVDIYITPCVRPSYKSEICGDARKSITTVLDNLDKSNAKVGRVWLYIYGLTGCYNYDDWNKDNKTENIE
;
A
#
# COMPACT_ATOMS: atom_id res chain seq x y z
N MET A 1 -49.21 -18.89 -22.41
CA MET A 1 -47.98 -18.54 -21.65
C MET A 1 -47.95 -17.02 -21.53
N ASN A 2 -48.06 -16.47 -20.32
CA ASN A 2 -48.23 -15.02 -20.12
C ASN A 2 -46.94 -14.27 -20.47
N ILE A 3 -46.97 -13.50 -21.56
CA ILE A 3 -45.86 -12.66 -22.06
C ILE A 3 -45.26 -11.79 -20.95
N ASN A 4 -46.08 -11.35 -19.99
CA ASN A 4 -45.66 -10.54 -18.86
C ASN A 4 -44.67 -11.25 -17.90
N TYR A 5 -44.79 -12.57 -17.70
CA TYR A 5 -43.86 -13.31 -16.83
C TYR A 5 -42.51 -13.55 -17.49
N PHE A 6 -42.49 -13.73 -18.82
CA PHE A 6 -41.27 -13.93 -19.57
C PHE A 6 -40.43 -12.64 -19.62
N LEU A 7 -41.08 -11.49 -19.84
CA LEU A 7 -40.44 -10.17 -19.78
C LEU A 7 -39.89 -9.84 -18.39
N LEU A 8 -40.66 -10.10 -17.32
CA LEU A 8 -40.19 -9.86 -15.95
C LEU A 8 -38.98 -10.73 -15.61
N SER A 9 -39.01 -12.01 -16.01
CA SER A 9 -37.91 -12.96 -15.84
C SER A 9 -36.64 -12.51 -16.56
N THR A 10 -36.76 -12.02 -17.79
CA THR A 10 -35.60 -11.60 -18.60
C THR A 10 -34.95 -10.33 -18.06
N ILE A 11 -35.75 -9.36 -17.60
CA ILE A 11 -35.24 -8.14 -16.96
C ILE A 11 -34.51 -8.49 -15.66
N LEU A 12 -35.08 -9.39 -14.84
CA LEU A 12 -34.45 -9.84 -13.60
C LEU A 12 -33.12 -10.54 -13.88
N PHE A 13 -33.06 -11.42 -14.89
CA PHE A 13 -31.84 -12.13 -15.28
C PHE A 13 -30.74 -11.17 -15.78
N LEU A 14 -31.08 -10.14 -16.55
CA LEU A 14 -30.12 -9.12 -17.02
C LEU A 14 -29.57 -8.23 -15.90
N THR A 15 -30.34 -8.01 -14.82
CA THR A 15 -29.85 -7.24 -13.65
C THR A 15 -28.85 -7.99 -12.78
N ILE A 16 -28.85 -9.33 -12.83
CA ILE A 16 -27.90 -10.18 -12.08
C ILE A 16 -26.50 -10.11 -12.71
N PHE A 17 -26.39 -9.81 -14.01
CA PHE A 17 -25.12 -9.59 -14.72
C PHE A 17 -24.62 -8.14 -14.66
N LYS A 18 -25.01 -7.35 -13.65
CA LYS A 18 -24.22 -6.16 -13.32
C LYS A 18 -22.80 -6.62 -12.98
N ASN A 19 -21.91 -6.49 -13.96
CA ASN A 19 -20.50 -6.82 -13.82
C ASN A 19 -19.96 -6.12 -12.58
N VAL A 20 -19.62 -6.90 -11.55
CA VAL A 20 -18.81 -6.41 -10.44
C VAL A 20 -17.40 -6.27 -11.00
N ASN A 21 -17.16 -5.18 -11.72
CA ASN A 21 -15.82 -4.86 -12.19
C ASN A 21 -14.98 -4.54 -10.95
N SER A 22 -13.98 -5.37 -10.69
CA SER A 22 -12.98 -5.06 -9.67
C SER A 22 -12.08 -3.96 -10.18
N THR A 23 -11.93 -2.90 -9.41
CA THR A 23 -10.87 -1.90 -9.61
C THR A 23 -9.51 -2.59 -9.51
N GLU A 24 -8.70 -2.48 -10.55
CA GLU A 24 -7.34 -3.02 -10.57
C GLU A 24 -6.33 -1.91 -10.28
N GLY A 25 -5.29 -2.23 -9.51
CA GLY A 25 -4.22 -1.28 -9.19
C GLY A 25 -2.86 -1.96 -9.15
N VAL A 26 -1.84 -1.16 -8.88
CA VAL A 26 -0.45 -1.64 -8.78
C VAL A 26 0.14 -1.27 -7.43
N CYS A 27 0.75 -2.23 -6.75
CA CYS A 27 1.57 -1.99 -5.57
C CYS A 27 3.03 -1.90 -6.02
N LEU A 28 3.70 -0.81 -5.66
CA LEU A 28 5.10 -0.55 -5.98
C LEU A 28 5.90 -0.65 -4.68
N GLY A 29 6.57 -1.79 -4.51
CA GLY A 29 7.49 -2.04 -3.40
C GLY A 29 8.85 -2.41 -3.96
N TYR A 30 9.87 -1.63 -3.61
CA TYR A 30 11.32 -1.83 -3.79
C TYR A 30 11.99 -0.54 -3.35
N THR A 31 12.31 -0.50 -2.06
CA THR A 31 13.20 0.46 -1.39
C THR A 31 14.31 0.94 -2.36
N TYR A 32 14.39 2.25 -2.57
CA TYR A 32 15.33 2.97 -3.46
C TYR A 32 14.97 3.09 -4.96
N THR A 33 13.78 2.69 -5.40
CA THR A 33 13.36 2.90 -6.80
C THR A 33 12.45 4.10 -6.97
N TRP A 34 12.79 4.99 -7.89
CA TRP A 34 11.87 6.01 -8.40
C TRP A 34 11.40 5.65 -9.82
N TYR A 35 10.13 5.90 -10.10
CA TYR A 35 9.51 5.61 -11.39
C TYR A 35 9.25 6.89 -12.16
N ARG A 36 9.56 6.89 -13.45
CA ARG A 36 9.27 8.00 -14.37
C ARG A 36 7.77 8.11 -14.64
N ILE A 37 7.30 9.32 -14.97
CA ILE A 37 5.91 9.59 -15.42
C ILE A 37 5.47 8.62 -16.53
N SER A 38 6.35 8.25 -17.47
CA SER A 38 6.03 7.30 -18.55
C SER A 38 5.63 5.91 -18.05
N LYS A 39 6.19 5.45 -16.93
CA LYS A 39 5.82 4.17 -16.31
C LYS A 39 4.39 4.23 -15.76
N PHE A 40 4.03 5.32 -15.10
CA PHE A 40 2.69 5.54 -14.58
C PHE A 40 1.66 5.74 -15.70
N LYS A 41 2.03 6.41 -16.80
CA LYS A 41 1.18 6.49 -18.01
C LYS A 41 0.90 5.10 -18.57
N CYS A 42 1.92 4.25 -18.66
CA CYS A 42 1.76 2.85 -19.07
C CYS A 42 0.79 2.09 -18.14
N PHE A 43 0.86 2.28 -16.81
CA PHE A 43 -0.12 1.70 -15.89
C PHE A 43 -1.54 2.18 -16.16
N LYS A 44 -1.73 3.49 -16.34
CA LYS A 44 -3.05 4.08 -16.66
C LYS A 44 -3.61 3.55 -17.98
N GLU A 45 -2.78 3.45 -19.02
CA GLU A 45 -3.14 2.88 -20.33
C GLU A 45 -3.52 1.40 -20.24
N ASN A 46 -2.97 0.68 -19.26
CA ASN A 46 -3.31 -0.72 -18.95
C ASN A 46 -4.35 -0.84 -17.82
N SER A 47 -5.24 0.14 -17.71
CA SER A 47 -6.42 0.12 -16.83
C SER A 47 -6.11 -0.05 -15.33
N LYS A 48 -4.93 0.40 -14.87
CA LYS A 48 -4.66 0.49 -13.42
C LYS A 48 -5.25 1.80 -12.89
N GLU A 49 -6.26 1.69 -12.04
CA GLU A 49 -7.05 2.82 -11.52
C GLU A 49 -6.43 3.44 -10.26
N PHE A 50 -5.54 2.72 -9.58
CA PHE A 50 -4.82 3.21 -8.41
C PHE A 50 -3.39 2.67 -8.33
N VAL A 51 -2.53 3.38 -7.58
CA VAL A 51 -1.22 2.88 -7.17
C VAL A 51 -1.10 2.90 -5.65
N ILE A 52 -0.36 1.95 -5.09
CA ILE A 52 0.07 1.98 -3.69
C ILE A 52 1.60 2.03 -3.69
N ILE A 53 2.19 3.09 -3.12
CA ILE A 53 3.63 3.32 -3.10
C ILE A 53 4.21 2.97 -1.71
N GLU A 54 5.32 2.26 -1.68
CA GLU A 54 6.14 2.11 -0.46
C GLU A 54 6.64 3.47 0.03
N ALA A 55 6.27 3.86 1.25
CA ALA A 55 6.62 5.18 1.78
C ALA A 55 7.75 5.18 2.81
N ASN A 56 8.24 3.99 3.20
CA ASN A 56 9.36 3.86 4.13
C ASN A 56 10.27 2.70 3.75
N TYR A 57 11.55 2.81 4.08
CA TYR A 57 12.48 1.70 3.86
C TYR A 57 12.14 0.57 4.84
N PHE A 58 11.95 -0.61 4.28
CA PHE A 58 11.54 -1.80 5.01
C PHE A 58 12.41 -2.04 6.25
N GLY A 59 11.77 -2.17 7.42
CA GLY A 59 12.45 -2.48 8.69
C GLY A 59 13.40 -1.39 9.22
N SER A 60 13.43 -0.19 8.64
CA SER A 60 14.37 0.86 9.04
C SER A 60 13.81 1.90 10.01
N GLY A 61 12.49 2.15 9.97
CA GLY A 61 11.84 3.26 10.65
C GLY A 61 11.97 4.61 9.92
N SER A 62 12.77 4.67 8.86
CA SER A 62 13.02 5.85 8.03
C SER A 62 12.13 5.88 6.79
N TYR A 63 11.71 7.08 6.38
CA TYR A 63 10.94 7.28 5.15
C TYR A 63 11.77 6.98 3.89
N ASP A 64 11.13 6.54 2.81
CA ASP A 64 11.78 6.37 1.50
C ASP A 64 11.88 7.74 0.84
N THR A 65 13.10 8.16 0.51
CA THR A 65 13.37 9.48 -0.08
C THR A 65 12.79 9.64 -1.49
N ASN A 66 12.37 8.55 -2.14
CA ASN A 66 11.73 8.54 -3.45
C ASN A 66 10.19 8.51 -3.40
N ALA A 67 9.59 8.30 -2.22
CA ALA A 67 8.14 8.16 -2.09
C ALA A 67 7.40 9.40 -2.60
N GLU A 68 7.86 10.59 -2.21
CA GLU A 68 7.34 11.87 -2.70
C GLU A 68 7.36 11.94 -4.23
N LEU A 69 8.52 11.68 -4.84
CA LEU A 69 8.69 11.79 -6.28
C LEU A 69 7.79 10.78 -7.03
N ASN A 70 7.62 9.57 -6.48
CA ASN A 70 6.71 8.58 -7.01
C ASN A 70 5.24 9.04 -6.94
N ILE A 71 4.83 9.66 -5.83
CA ILE A 71 3.48 10.21 -5.67
C ILE A 71 3.22 11.32 -6.69
N LEU A 72 4.15 12.27 -6.81
CA LEU A 72 4.04 13.38 -7.76
C LEU A 72 4.01 12.88 -9.21
N ASN A 73 4.86 11.93 -9.57
CA ASN A 73 4.90 11.36 -10.92
C ASN A 73 3.65 10.56 -11.27
N ALA A 74 3.08 9.81 -10.32
CA ALA A 74 1.82 9.08 -10.50
C ALA A 74 0.66 10.06 -10.78
N ARG A 75 0.56 11.13 -9.99
CA ARG A 75 -0.44 12.20 -10.20
C ARG A 75 -0.23 12.92 -11.53
N ALA A 76 1.02 13.25 -11.89
CA ALA A 76 1.35 13.89 -13.16
C ALA A 76 1.04 13.00 -14.38
N ALA A 77 1.06 11.67 -14.23
CA ALA A 77 0.59 10.73 -15.24
C ALA A 77 -0.95 10.60 -15.29
N GLY A 78 -1.66 11.27 -14.39
CA GLY A 78 -3.11 11.29 -14.31
C GLY A 78 -3.71 10.12 -13.54
N ILE A 79 -2.97 9.46 -12.65
CA ILE A 79 -3.55 8.51 -11.69
C ILE A 79 -4.06 9.33 -10.49
N GLU A 80 -5.36 9.30 -10.25
CA GLU A 80 -6.00 10.11 -9.19
C GLU A 80 -5.86 9.45 -7.82
N ASN A 81 -6.03 8.12 -7.77
CA ASN A 81 -5.95 7.31 -6.57
C ASN A 81 -4.49 6.89 -6.33
N VAL A 82 -3.76 7.72 -5.59
CA VAL A 82 -2.37 7.47 -5.19
C VAL A 82 -2.34 7.25 -3.69
N ASP A 83 -2.20 6.00 -3.30
CA ASP A 83 -2.09 5.54 -1.94
C ASP A 83 -0.64 5.25 -1.57
N ILE A 84 -0.39 5.08 -0.29
CA ILE A 84 0.90 4.60 0.22
C ILE A 84 0.71 3.40 1.13
N TYR A 85 1.75 2.57 1.25
CA TYR A 85 1.86 1.67 2.39
C TYR A 85 3.08 2.02 3.24
N ILE A 86 2.93 1.87 4.54
CA ILE A 86 3.97 2.05 5.53
C ILE A 86 4.14 0.73 6.25
N THR A 87 5.38 0.31 6.40
CA THR A 87 5.80 -0.86 7.17
C THR A 87 6.18 -0.39 8.58
N PRO A 88 5.35 -0.58 9.61
CA PRO A 88 5.64 -0.07 10.94
C PRO A 88 6.88 -0.75 11.52
N CYS A 89 7.80 0.06 12.06
CA CYS A 89 9.05 -0.44 12.62
C CYS A 89 8.86 -0.80 14.10
N VAL A 90 8.40 -2.03 14.36
CA VAL A 90 7.98 -2.46 15.71
C VAL A 90 9.10 -3.00 16.60
N ARG A 91 10.22 -3.48 16.03
CA ARG A 91 11.29 -4.14 16.79
C ARG A 91 12.64 -3.55 16.43
N PRO A 92 13.49 -3.14 17.38
CA PRO A 92 14.88 -2.79 17.10
C PRO A 92 15.55 -3.94 16.36
N SER A 93 16.11 -3.71 15.18
CA SER A 93 16.94 -4.73 14.55
C SER A 93 18.36 -4.60 15.11
N TYR A 94 19.07 -5.72 15.25
CA TYR A 94 20.50 -5.72 15.62
C TYR A 94 21.41 -4.93 14.65
N LYS A 95 20.87 -4.47 13.51
CA LYS A 95 21.54 -3.63 12.50
C LYS A 95 21.06 -2.18 12.47
N SER A 96 19.99 -1.83 13.19
CA SER A 96 19.39 -0.49 13.15
C SER A 96 18.73 -0.15 14.49
N GLU A 97 19.39 0.74 15.23
CA GLU A 97 18.90 1.39 16.46
C GLU A 97 17.68 2.30 16.21
N ILE A 98 17.29 2.50 14.94
CA ILE A 98 16.22 3.42 14.52
C ILE A 98 14.84 2.74 14.59
N CYS A 99 14.79 1.41 14.70
CA CYS A 99 13.55 0.63 14.76
C CYS A 99 13.13 0.32 16.22
N GLY A 100 11.85 0.07 16.47
CA GLY A 100 11.29 -0.16 17.82
C GLY A 100 10.19 0.81 18.25
N ASP A 101 9.94 1.85 17.43
CA ASP A 101 8.84 2.79 17.64
C ASP A 101 7.98 2.88 16.36
N ALA A 102 6.93 2.06 16.32
CA ALA A 102 5.98 2.02 15.22
C ALA A 102 5.31 3.38 14.99
N ARG A 103 4.96 4.09 16.06
CA ARG A 103 4.31 5.40 15.97
C ARG A 103 5.25 6.39 15.29
N LYS A 104 6.49 6.49 15.77
CA LYS A 104 7.51 7.39 15.18
C LYS A 104 7.79 7.06 13.72
N SER A 105 7.85 5.77 13.37
CA SER A 105 8.06 5.37 11.97
C SER A 105 6.93 5.84 11.05
N ILE A 106 5.67 5.75 11.50
CA ILE A 106 4.51 6.21 10.75
C ILE A 106 4.50 7.74 10.67
N THR A 107 4.65 8.44 11.81
CA THR A 107 4.59 9.91 11.82
C THR A 107 5.72 10.55 11.03
N THR A 108 6.93 9.97 11.06
CA THR A 108 8.06 10.47 10.27
C THR A 108 7.76 10.47 8.76
N VAL A 109 7.11 9.43 8.26
CA VAL A 109 6.69 9.35 6.86
C VAL A 109 5.62 10.38 6.55
N LEU A 110 4.57 10.45 7.38
CA LEU A 110 3.46 11.36 7.14
C LEU A 110 3.89 12.83 7.21
N ASP A 111 4.72 13.19 8.19
CA ASP A 111 5.29 14.53 8.33
C ASP A 111 6.16 14.88 7.13
N ASN A 112 6.91 13.93 6.57
CA ASN A 112 7.73 14.16 5.38
C ASN A 112 6.87 14.43 4.14
N LEU A 113 5.82 13.62 3.93
CA LEU A 113 4.90 13.80 2.81
C LEU A 113 4.05 15.08 2.93
N ASP A 114 3.67 15.47 4.14
CA ASP A 114 2.96 16.72 4.40
C ASP A 114 3.84 17.93 4.09
N LYS A 115 5.11 17.93 4.55
CA LYS A 115 6.10 18.98 4.27
C LYS A 115 6.34 19.17 2.77
N SER A 116 6.29 18.12 1.97
CA SER A 116 6.43 18.20 0.52
C SER A 116 5.12 18.39 -0.24
N ASN A 117 3.99 18.52 0.47
CA ASN A 117 2.66 18.62 -0.12
C ASN A 117 2.33 17.43 -1.06
N ALA A 118 2.94 16.27 -0.81
CA ALA A 118 2.71 15.02 -1.52
C ALA A 118 1.45 14.32 -0.99
N LYS A 119 0.29 14.81 -1.43
CA LYS A 119 -1.01 14.29 -0.98
C LYS A 119 -1.23 12.84 -1.38
N VAL A 120 -1.63 12.02 -0.41
CA VAL A 120 -2.00 10.60 -0.59
C VAL A 120 -3.49 10.40 -0.35
N GLY A 121 -4.07 9.37 -0.97
CA GLY A 121 -5.47 8.99 -0.78
C GLY A 121 -5.67 8.21 0.51
N ARG A 122 -5.14 6.99 0.55
CA ARG A 122 -5.16 6.10 1.71
C ARG A 122 -3.74 5.74 2.15
N VAL A 123 -3.60 5.60 3.47
CA VAL A 123 -2.41 5.03 4.11
C VAL A 123 -2.72 3.60 4.51
N TRP A 124 -1.96 2.65 3.97
CA TRP A 124 -2.04 1.24 4.30
C TRP A 124 -0.92 0.88 5.28
N LEU A 125 -1.19 -0.03 6.21
CA LEU A 125 -0.15 -0.61 7.05
C LEU A 125 0.22 -1.97 6.48
N TYR A 126 1.47 -2.10 6.05
CA TYR A 126 2.01 -3.38 5.62
C TYR A 126 2.58 -4.12 6.83
N ILE A 127 1.71 -4.92 7.44
CA ILE A 127 2.05 -5.75 8.60
C ILE A 127 2.37 -7.15 8.09
N TYR A 128 3.64 -7.51 8.15
CA TYR A 128 4.09 -8.89 7.98
C TYR A 128 4.55 -9.40 9.34
N GLY A 129 4.34 -10.70 9.63
CA GLY A 129 4.66 -11.30 10.93
C GLY A 129 6.14 -11.12 11.30
N LEU A 130 6.53 -11.31 12.57
CA LEU A 130 7.90 -11.05 13.08
C LEU A 130 9.01 -11.91 12.44
N THR A 131 8.76 -12.60 11.33
CA THR A 131 9.77 -13.33 10.55
C THR A 131 10.58 -12.39 9.64
N GLY A 132 10.91 -11.20 10.13
CA GLY A 132 11.90 -10.32 9.52
C GLY A 132 13.31 -10.90 9.71
N CYS A 133 13.77 -11.63 8.70
CA CYS A 133 15.18 -11.94 8.41
C CYS A 133 15.95 -12.79 9.46
N TYR A 134 16.02 -14.10 9.22
CA TYR A 134 17.03 -15.08 9.67
C TYR A 134 16.90 -15.86 10.99
N ASN A 135 16.09 -15.48 11.98
CA ASN A 135 15.99 -16.29 13.21
C ASN A 135 14.54 -16.64 13.56
N TYR A 136 14.18 -17.90 13.28
CA TYR A 136 12.92 -18.50 13.73
C TYR A 136 12.96 -18.85 15.23
N ASP A 137 14.14 -18.86 15.84
CA ASP A 137 14.36 -19.44 17.17
C ASP A 137 14.16 -18.47 18.35
N ASP A 138 14.01 -17.16 18.10
CA ASP A 138 13.87 -16.15 19.17
C ASP A 138 12.41 -15.74 19.46
N TRP A 139 11.42 -16.27 18.72
CA TRP A 139 10.02 -16.03 19.10
C TRP A 139 9.64 -16.97 20.24
N ASN A 140 9.62 -16.45 21.46
CA ASN A 140 9.08 -17.19 22.60
C ASN A 140 7.54 -17.22 22.50
N LYS A 141 6.99 -18.29 21.94
CA LYS A 141 5.53 -18.45 21.74
C LYS A 141 4.74 -18.39 23.05
N ASP A 142 5.42 -18.68 24.16
CA ASP A 142 4.84 -18.80 25.49
C ASP A 142 5.02 -17.50 26.32
N ASN A 143 5.86 -16.57 25.88
CA ASN A 143 6.10 -15.29 26.55
C ASN A 143 5.92 -14.08 25.62
N LYS A 144 4.67 -13.60 25.53
CA LYS A 144 4.32 -12.46 24.66
C LYS A 144 5.00 -11.15 25.07
N THR A 145 5.33 -10.99 26.34
CA THR A 145 5.98 -9.79 26.88
C THR A 145 7.44 -9.66 26.47
N GLU A 146 8.19 -10.77 26.38
CA GLU A 146 9.57 -10.78 25.85
C GLU A 146 9.66 -10.37 24.37
N ASN A 147 8.57 -10.49 23.62
CA ASN A 147 8.54 -10.16 22.19
C ASN A 147 8.14 -8.70 21.90
N ILE A 148 7.84 -7.92 22.95
CA ILE A 148 7.38 -6.52 22.87
C ILE A 148 8.52 -5.53 23.20
N GLU A 149 9.62 -6.00 23.81
CA GLU A 149 10.86 -5.24 24.05
C GLU A 149 11.87 -5.37 22.91
#